data_AF-A0A9R1SCV4-F1
#
_entry.id   AF-A0A9R1SCV4-F1
#
_cell.length_a   1.000
_cell.length_b   1.000
_cell.length_c   1.000
_cell.angle_alpha   90.00
_cell.angle_beta   90.00
_cell.angle_gamma   90.00
#
_symmetry.space_group_name_H-M   'P 1'
#
loop_
_entity.id
_entity.type
_entity.pdbx_description
1 polymer ?
#
loop_
_entity_poly.entity_id
_entity_poly.type
_entity_poly.pdbx_seq_one_letter_code
_entity_poly.pdbx_strand_id
1 'polypeptide(L)'
;FRSPSCWTWARCQDNGVSDPEREKRWAELFDQLDLNKDGRIDVNELRSGLTAWGISEVDEIVRVSDTNHDGQLDFEEFTQYLRMHEKELRLMFRSLDRNNDGHIDVGEIQLSLRSLGVNVSTEQASRILQSIDRDGTMTIDWNEWRDHFLFNPLHNMEDIAHYWKHSLMLDIGEQLTVPDEFSEKERRSGVVWRQLVAGAMAGAVSRTGTAPLDRLKVILQVRGMSLFGGLRGMVQEGGLRSLWRGNGINVLKIAPESAIKFMAYEQIKWLIRGSKEGGSLRVQERFIAGSLAGATAQTIIYPMEVLKTRLTLRKTGQYSGMADCAKQILCKEGVRTFYKGYVPNTLGIIPYAGIDLAVYETLKNAWLQRYCMDSADPGVLVLLGCGTVSSTCGQLASYPLALIRTRMQAQASADGTPQLSMVGQFKHIVSHEGVPGLYRGIAPNFLKVIPAVSISYVVYEHMKKALGVGS
;
A
#
# COMPACT_ATOMS: atom_id res chain seq x y z
N PHE A 1 9.85 -28.85 -38.17
CA PHE A 1 9.68 -27.90 -39.29
C PHE A 1 8.27 -28.04 -39.88
N ARG A 2 7.33 -27.23 -39.38
CA ARG A 2 6.05 -26.92 -40.03
C ARG A 2 5.68 -25.50 -39.62
N SER A 3 5.63 -24.60 -40.59
CA SER A 3 5.01 -23.28 -40.43
C SER A 3 3.52 -23.41 -40.10
N PRO A 4 2.97 -22.46 -39.35
CA PRO A 4 1.58 -22.07 -39.46
C PRO A 4 1.46 -20.70 -40.16
N SER A 5 0.75 -20.77 -41.27
CA SER A 5 -0.11 -19.77 -41.91
C SER A 5 -0.53 -18.52 -41.13
N CYS A 6 -0.34 -17.38 -41.81
CA CYS A 6 -1.37 -16.40 -42.19
C CYS A 6 -2.22 -15.77 -41.08
N TRP A 7 -1.74 -14.64 -40.55
CA TRP A 7 -2.59 -13.49 -40.25
C TRP A 7 -2.24 -12.38 -41.24
N THR A 8 -3.25 -11.99 -42.00
CA THR A 8 -3.20 -11.05 -43.11
C THR A 8 -2.79 -9.66 -42.64
N TRP A 9 -1.60 -9.24 -43.08
CA TRP A 9 -1.17 -7.84 -43.14
C TRP A 9 -2.11 -7.05 -44.07
N ALA A 10 -3.25 -6.63 -43.54
CA ALA A 10 -4.17 -5.74 -44.23
C ALA A 10 -3.59 -4.32 -44.20
N ARG A 11 -2.97 -3.94 -45.32
CA ARG A 11 -2.72 -2.58 -45.83
C ARG A 11 -3.21 -1.45 -44.91
N CYS A 12 -2.33 -0.91 -44.08
CA CYS A 12 -2.33 0.53 -43.87
C CYS A 12 -1.48 1.12 -45.01
N GLN A 13 -2.14 1.72 -45.99
CA GLN A 13 -1.48 2.66 -46.89
C GLN A 13 -1.05 3.88 -46.07
N ASP A 14 0.14 3.82 -45.47
CA ASP A 14 0.97 5.03 -45.44
C ASP A 14 1.60 5.09 -46.84
N ASN A 15 0.92 5.79 -47.75
CA ASN A 15 1.65 6.38 -48.86
C ASN A 15 2.70 7.28 -48.22
N GLY A 16 3.97 7.02 -48.47
CA GLY A 16 5.11 7.82 -48.01
C GLY A 16 5.11 9.24 -48.60
N VAL A 17 4.07 10.00 -48.29
CA VAL A 17 4.00 11.44 -48.45
C VAL A 17 4.47 11.98 -47.12
N SER A 18 5.68 12.55 -47.08
CA SER A 18 6.06 13.42 -45.98
C SER A 18 4.97 14.46 -45.82
N ASP A 19 4.30 14.43 -44.68
CA ASP A 19 3.33 15.44 -44.28
C ASP A 19 4.14 16.73 -44.03
N PRO A 20 4.13 17.71 -44.97
CA PRO A 20 5.06 18.83 -44.92
C PRO A 20 4.82 19.69 -43.68
N GLU A 21 3.59 19.68 -43.16
CA GLU A 21 3.21 20.37 -41.93
C GLU A 21 3.78 19.68 -40.69
N ARG A 22 3.90 18.34 -40.73
CA ARG A 22 4.51 17.54 -39.66
C ARG A 22 6.01 17.76 -39.57
N GLU A 23 6.70 17.72 -40.70
CA GLU A 23 8.15 17.95 -40.74
C GLU A 23 8.50 19.38 -40.33
N LYS A 24 7.67 20.36 -40.75
CA LYS A 24 7.79 21.74 -40.29
C LYS A 24 7.63 21.87 -38.76
N ARG A 25 6.65 21.18 -38.16
CA ARG A 25 6.44 21.19 -36.71
C ARG A 25 7.63 20.60 -35.94
N TRP A 26 8.21 19.50 -36.43
CA TRP A 26 9.38 18.91 -35.78
C TRP A 26 10.62 19.79 -35.92
N ALA A 27 10.78 20.48 -37.06
CA ALA A 27 11.83 21.48 -37.22
C ALA A 27 11.67 22.64 -36.21
N GLU A 28 10.45 23.16 -36.04
CA GLU A 28 10.16 24.20 -35.05
C GLU A 28 10.41 23.75 -33.61
N LEU A 29 10.10 22.48 -33.28
CA LEU A 29 10.37 21.90 -31.96
C LEU A 29 11.87 21.69 -31.73
N PHE A 30 12.59 21.21 -32.73
CA PHE A 30 14.05 21.06 -32.69
C PHE A 30 14.70 22.42 -32.45
N ASP A 31 14.27 23.45 -33.18
CA ASP A 31 14.73 24.83 -33.03
C ASP A 31 14.44 25.43 -31.63
N GLN A 32 13.39 24.99 -30.94
CA GLN A 32 13.08 25.46 -29.59
C GLN A 32 13.97 24.79 -28.53
N LEU A 33 14.42 23.57 -28.79
CA LEU A 33 15.26 22.79 -27.89
C LEU A 33 16.75 23.07 -28.11
N ASP A 34 17.17 23.35 -29.35
CA ASP A 34 18.51 23.82 -29.71
C ASP A 34 18.69 25.29 -29.31
N LEU A 35 19.15 25.49 -28.06
CA LEU A 35 19.34 26.81 -27.44
C LEU A 35 20.59 27.52 -27.98
N ASN A 36 21.63 26.76 -28.33
CA ASN A 36 22.91 27.30 -28.75
C ASN A 36 23.02 27.49 -30.28
N LYS A 37 22.06 26.98 -31.05
CA LYS A 37 21.96 27.02 -32.52
C LYS A 37 23.10 26.31 -33.24
N ASP A 38 23.62 25.23 -32.68
CA ASP A 38 24.68 24.41 -33.28
C ASP A 38 24.14 23.28 -34.18
N GLY A 39 22.81 23.13 -34.27
CA GLY A 39 22.15 22.12 -35.09
C GLY A 39 22.14 20.74 -34.46
N ARG A 40 22.42 20.63 -33.16
CA ARG A 40 22.35 19.42 -32.34
C ARG A 40 21.63 19.76 -31.03
N ILE A 41 21.09 18.75 -30.37
CA ILE A 41 20.49 18.91 -29.04
C ILE A 41 21.31 18.07 -28.06
N ASP A 42 21.98 18.73 -27.13
CA ASP A 42 22.67 18.04 -26.05
C ASP A 42 21.73 17.67 -24.88
N VAL A 43 22.21 16.80 -23.97
CA VAL A 43 21.41 16.33 -22.83
C VAL A 43 20.97 17.47 -21.90
N ASN A 44 21.78 18.53 -21.75
CA ASN A 44 21.46 19.68 -20.90
C ASN A 44 20.43 20.60 -21.56
N GLU A 45 20.51 20.78 -22.88
CA GLU A 45 19.53 21.52 -23.68
C GLU A 45 18.18 20.82 -23.68
N LEU A 46 18.18 19.51 -23.97
CA LEU A 46 16.98 18.69 -23.89
C LEU A 46 16.39 18.71 -22.47
N ARG A 47 17.25 18.62 -21.44
CA ARG A 47 16.79 18.66 -20.05
C ARG A 47 16.20 20.00 -19.68
N SER A 48 16.82 21.10 -20.10
CA SER A 48 16.34 22.45 -19.82
C SER A 48 15.01 22.72 -20.52
N GLY A 49 14.89 22.34 -21.80
CA GLY A 49 13.67 22.49 -22.58
C GLY A 49 12.51 21.63 -22.07
N LEU A 50 12.75 20.34 -21.81
CA LEU A 50 11.71 19.43 -21.32
C LEU A 50 11.30 19.74 -19.86
N THR A 51 12.24 20.16 -19.01
CA THR A 51 11.91 20.60 -17.64
C THR A 51 11.04 21.86 -17.66
N ALA A 52 11.29 22.78 -18.60
CA ALA A 52 10.44 23.96 -18.79
C ALA A 52 9.01 23.59 -19.23
N TRP A 53 8.83 22.42 -19.85
CA TRP A 53 7.54 21.85 -20.22
C TRP A 53 6.95 20.90 -19.16
N GLY A 54 7.59 20.80 -17.97
CA GLY A 54 7.10 19.98 -16.85
C GLY A 54 7.48 18.50 -16.93
N ILE A 55 8.40 18.12 -17.82
CA ILE A 55 8.81 16.74 -18.08
C ILE A 55 10.18 16.48 -17.44
N SER A 56 10.25 15.49 -16.56
CA SER A 56 11.45 15.21 -15.75
C SER A 56 12.29 14.02 -16.25
N GLU A 57 11.73 13.13 -17.09
CA GLU A 57 12.39 11.89 -17.54
C GLU A 57 13.08 12.06 -18.91
N VAL A 58 14.22 12.74 -18.90
CA VAL A 58 14.93 13.13 -20.14
C VAL A 58 15.99 12.10 -20.56
N ASP A 59 16.57 11.40 -19.59
CA ASP A 59 17.68 10.46 -19.82
C ASP A 59 17.25 9.21 -20.62
N GLU A 60 15.96 8.83 -20.56
CA GLU A 60 15.41 7.71 -21.32
C GLU A 60 15.27 8.05 -22.81
N ILE A 61 14.89 9.29 -23.13
CA ILE A 61 14.73 9.78 -24.51
C ILE A 61 16.09 9.79 -25.21
N VAL A 62 17.12 10.34 -24.56
CA VAL A 62 18.49 10.39 -25.11
C VAL A 62 19.01 8.98 -25.38
N ARG A 63 18.85 8.07 -24.41
CA ARG A 63 19.37 6.69 -24.51
C ARG A 63 18.76 5.90 -25.68
N VAL A 64 17.49 6.14 -26.01
CA VAL A 64 16.78 5.42 -27.08
C VAL A 64 17.02 6.05 -28.45
N SER A 65 17.30 7.35 -28.49
CA SER A 65 17.40 8.13 -29.73
C SER A 65 18.83 8.23 -30.28
N ASP A 66 19.83 8.27 -29.40
CA ASP A 66 21.26 8.37 -29.74
C ASP A 66 21.77 7.05 -30.36
N THR A 67 21.69 6.96 -31.69
CA THR A 67 21.99 5.76 -32.47
C THR A 67 23.48 5.65 -32.77
N ASN A 68 24.16 6.80 -32.89
CA ASN A 68 25.59 6.89 -33.14
C ASN A 68 26.45 6.87 -31.85
N HIS A 69 25.80 6.95 -30.67
CA HIS A 69 26.39 6.95 -29.34
C HIS A 69 27.36 8.11 -29.06
N ASP A 70 27.12 9.28 -29.68
CA ASP A 70 27.93 10.49 -29.50
C ASP A 70 27.47 11.36 -28.31
N GLY A 71 26.36 10.99 -27.66
CA GLY A 71 25.80 11.71 -26.51
C GLY A 71 25.06 13.00 -26.87
N GLN A 72 24.81 13.23 -28.16
CA GLN A 72 24.05 14.35 -28.71
C GLN A 72 22.93 13.78 -29.59
N LEU A 73 21.89 14.58 -29.87
CA LEU A 73 20.83 14.22 -30.82
C LEU A 73 20.91 15.14 -32.02
N ASP A 74 21.26 14.59 -33.18
CA ASP A 74 21.12 15.32 -34.43
C ASP A 74 19.65 15.35 -34.90
N PHE A 75 19.36 16.16 -35.92
CA PHE A 75 18.01 16.32 -36.43
C PHE A 75 17.40 15.01 -36.98
N GLU A 76 18.21 14.13 -37.56
CA GLU A 76 17.73 12.86 -38.11
C GLU A 76 17.38 11.88 -36.98
N GLU A 77 18.23 11.78 -35.96
CA GLU A 77 18.00 10.96 -34.77
C GLU A 77 16.78 11.45 -33.97
N PHE A 78 16.64 12.76 -33.80
CA PHE A 78 15.49 13.38 -33.14
C PHE A 78 14.19 13.11 -33.88
N THR A 79 14.16 13.31 -35.20
CA THR A 79 12.95 13.06 -36.01
C THR A 79 12.64 11.58 -36.12
N GLN A 80 13.65 10.70 -36.13
CA GLN A 80 13.46 9.26 -36.10
C GLN A 80 12.80 8.79 -34.80
N TYR A 81 13.24 9.32 -33.65
CA TYR A 81 12.60 9.06 -32.36
C TYR A 81 11.13 9.50 -32.38
N LEU A 82 10.86 10.75 -32.77
CA LEU A 82 9.49 11.28 -32.83
C LEU A 82 8.59 10.46 -33.77
N ARG A 83 9.11 10.02 -34.93
CA ARG A 83 8.39 9.14 -35.86
C ARG A 83 8.02 7.81 -35.23
N MET A 84 8.93 7.20 -34.48
CA MET A 84 8.69 5.92 -33.83
C MET A 84 7.72 6.06 -32.65
N HIS A 85 7.92 7.09 -31.83
CA HIS A 85 7.06 7.37 -30.67
C HIS A 85 5.64 7.74 -31.08
N GLU A 86 5.45 8.57 -32.11
CA GLU A 86 4.11 8.87 -32.65
C GLU A 86 3.39 7.59 -33.14
N LYS A 87 4.11 6.61 -33.70
CA LYS A 87 3.51 5.32 -34.08
C LYS A 87 3.03 4.53 -32.86
N GLU A 88 3.82 4.48 -31.79
CA GLU A 88 3.45 3.83 -30.54
C GLU A 88 2.23 4.51 -29.91
N LEU A 89 2.26 5.84 -29.81
CA LEU A 89 1.11 6.64 -29.35
C LEU A 89 -0.14 6.39 -30.18
N ARG A 90 -0.01 6.22 -31.50
CA ARG A 90 -1.14 5.94 -32.40
C ARG A 90 -1.74 4.56 -32.17
N LEU A 91 -0.91 3.56 -31.86
CA LEU A 91 -1.38 2.23 -31.50
C LEU A 91 -2.13 2.25 -30.17
N MET A 92 -1.64 3.01 -29.18
CA MET A 92 -2.30 3.17 -27.89
C MET A 92 -3.64 3.92 -28.03
N PHE A 93 -3.67 5.00 -28.81
CA PHE A 93 -4.92 5.73 -29.12
C PHE A 93 -5.99 4.80 -29.70
N ARG A 94 -5.64 4.01 -30.72
CA ARG A 94 -6.57 3.03 -31.34
C ARG A 94 -6.99 1.91 -30.40
N SER A 95 -6.21 1.62 -29.36
CA SER A 95 -6.58 0.60 -28.37
C SER A 95 -7.61 1.10 -27.36
N LEU A 96 -7.66 2.43 -27.14
CA LEU A 96 -8.63 3.14 -26.32
C LEU A 96 -9.92 3.40 -27.10
N ASP A 97 -9.81 3.94 -28.31
CA ASP A 97 -10.90 4.20 -29.26
C ASP A 97 -11.49 2.88 -29.78
N ARG A 98 -12.46 2.32 -29.05
CA ARG A 98 -13.05 1.01 -29.35
C ARG A 98 -14.13 1.12 -30.40
N ASN A 99 -14.84 2.23 -30.41
CA ASN A 99 -15.92 2.46 -31.35
C ASN A 99 -15.39 2.92 -32.74
N ASN A 100 -14.08 3.24 -32.83
CA ASN A 100 -13.36 3.75 -34.01
C ASN A 100 -13.95 5.05 -34.58
N ASP A 101 -14.46 5.92 -33.71
CA ASP A 101 -14.99 7.23 -34.10
C ASP A 101 -13.90 8.30 -34.18
N GLY A 102 -12.67 7.97 -33.77
CA GLY A 102 -11.52 8.88 -33.79
C GLY A 102 -11.43 9.81 -32.59
N HIS A 103 -12.26 9.60 -31.55
CA HIS A 103 -12.36 10.42 -30.35
C HIS A 103 -12.44 9.54 -29.10
N ILE A 104 -11.56 9.76 -28.13
CA ILE A 104 -11.60 8.99 -26.87
C ILE A 104 -12.57 9.67 -25.90
N ASP A 105 -13.60 8.93 -25.48
CA ASP A 105 -14.58 9.38 -24.49
C ASP A 105 -14.32 8.84 -23.06
N VAL A 106 -15.06 9.37 -22.09
CA VAL A 106 -15.00 8.95 -20.68
C VAL A 106 -15.25 7.45 -20.52
N GLY A 107 -16.22 6.90 -21.26
CA GLY A 107 -16.59 5.49 -21.20
C GLY A 107 -15.48 4.58 -21.72
N GLU A 108 -14.79 4.98 -22.77
CA GLU A 108 -13.66 4.27 -23.35
C GLU A 108 -12.43 4.26 -22.42
N ILE A 109 -12.14 5.38 -21.75
CA ILE A 109 -11.11 5.45 -20.69
C ILE A 109 -11.46 4.47 -19.56
N GLN A 110 -12.71 4.48 -19.08
CA GLN A 110 -13.15 3.58 -18.01
C GLN A 110 -13.05 2.10 -18.40
N LEU A 111 -13.48 1.76 -19.61
CA LEU A 111 -13.46 0.37 -20.10
C LEU A 111 -12.04 -0.13 -20.32
N SER A 112 -11.15 0.73 -20.81
CA SER A 112 -9.75 0.40 -21.07
C SER A 112 -9.00 0.18 -19.75
N LEU A 113 -9.14 1.08 -18.78
CA LEU A 113 -8.53 0.93 -17.46
C LEU A 113 -9.12 -0.28 -16.70
N ARG A 114 -10.43 -0.52 -16.81
CA ARG A 114 -11.06 -1.72 -16.24
C ARG A 114 -10.50 -3.01 -16.83
N SER A 115 -10.21 -3.04 -18.13
CA SER A 115 -9.59 -4.21 -18.77
C SER A 115 -8.15 -4.49 -18.32
N LEU A 116 -7.44 -3.46 -17.84
CA LEU A 116 -6.11 -3.57 -17.22
C LEU A 116 -6.18 -3.91 -15.71
N GLY A 117 -7.39 -4.05 -15.16
CA GLY A 117 -7.62 -4.38 -13.75
C GLY A 117 -7.66 -3.15 -12.82
N VAL A 118 -7.81 -1.95 -13.39
CA VAL A 118 -7.93 -0.68 -12.67
C VAL A 118 -9.38 -0.20 -12.73
N ASN A 119 -10.07 -0.18 -11.59
CA ASN A 119 -11.44 0.33 -11.52
C ASN A 119 -11.43 1.84 -11.29
N VAL A 120 -11.84 2.59 -12.31
CA VAL A 120 -11.88 4.06 -12.31
C VAL A 120 -13.32 4.54 -12.35
N SER A 121 -13.70 5.47 -11.46
CA SER A 121 -15.02 6.08 -11.46
C SER A 121 -15.20 6.97 -12.70
N THR A 122 -16.45 7.28 -13.06
CA THR A 122 -16.72 8.11 -14.24
C THR A 122 -16.11 9.50 -14.07
N GLU A 123 -16.14 10.05 -12.86
CA GLU A 123 -15.52 11.34 -12.55
C GLU A 123 -13.99 11.30 -12.66
N GLN A 124 -13.34 10.21 -12.24
CA GLN A 124 -11.89 10.05 -12.38
C GLN A 124 -11.50 9.94 -13.86
N ALA A 125 -12.29 9.22 -14.66
CA ALA A 125 -12.10 9.17 -16.11
C ALA A 125 -12.37 10.53 -16.78
N SER A 126 -13.36 11.30 -16.31
CA SER A 126 -13.58 12.67 -16.78
C SER A 126 -12.43 13.61 -16.42
N ARG A 127 -11.80 13.46 -15.25
CA ARG A 127 -10.59 14.24 -14.89
C ARG A 127 -9.40 13.89 -15.76
N ILE A 128 -9.20 12.61 -16.06
CA ILE A 128 -8.18 12.18 -17.03
C ILE A 128 -8.47 12.85 -18.38
N LEU A 129 -9.73 12.79 -18.83
CA LEU A 129 -10.14 13.40 -20.09
C LEU A 129 -9.84 14.90 -20.10
N GLN A 130 -10.32 15.64 -19.10
CA GLN A 130 -10.11 17.09 -18.96
C GLN A 130 -8.64 17.51 -18.82
N SER A 131 -7.76 16.61 -18.38
CA SER A 131 -6.33 16.91 -18.31
C SER A 131 -5.64 16.92 -19.67
N ILE A 132 -6.28 16.30 -20.68
CA ILE A 132 -5.76 16.14 -22.03
C ILE A 132 -6.53 17.01 -23.03
N ASP A 133 -7.86 17.09 -22.86
CA ASP A 133 -8.78 17.92 -23.64
C ASP A 133 -8.43 19.41 -23.50
N ARG A 134 -7.96 20.02 -24.59
CA ARG A 134 -7.55 21.43 -24.65
C ARG A 134 -8.63 22.32 -25.22
N ASP A 135 -9.47 21.79 -26.10
CA ASP A 135 -10.51 22.54 -26.79
C ASP A 135 -11.88 22.52 -26.07
N GLY A 136 -11.99 21.72 -25.01
CA GLY A 136 -13.16 21.62 -24.15
C GLY A 136 -14.29 20.80 -24.77
N THR A 137 -13.99 19.95 -25.76
CA THR A 137 -14.98 19.12 -26.45
C THR A 137 -15.50 17.96 -25.62
N MET A 138 -14.89 17.68 -24.45
CA MET A 138 -15.15 16.50 -23.62
C MET A 138 -14.91 15.17 -24.34
N THR A 139 -14.09 15.22 -25.39
CA THR A 139 -13.47 14.06 -26.04
C THR A 139 -11.99 14.35 -26.25
N ILE A 140 -11.17 13.32 -26.51
CA ILE A 140 -9.76 13.52 -26.85
C ILE A 140 -9.55 13.10 -28.30
N ASP A 141 -9.09 14.03 -29.13
CA ASP A 141 -8.69 13.72 -30.51
C ASP A 141 -7.22 13.26 -30.61
N TRP A 142 -6.81 12.84 -31.81
CA TRP A 142 -5.43 12.41 -32.04
C TRP A 142 -4.38 13.49 -31.78
N ASN A 143 -4.66 14.74 -32.10
CA ASN A 143 -3.70 15.83 -31.94
C ASN A 143 -3.49 16.14 -30.46
N GLU A 144 -4.55 16.20 -29.68
CA GLU A 144 -4.50 16.40 -28.23
C GLU A 144 -3.77 15.25 -27.54
N TRP A 145 -4.10 14.02 -27.91
CA TRP A 145 -3.41 12.83 -27.41
C TRP A 145 -1.91 12.85 -27.72
N ARG A 146 -1.56 13.13 -28.98
CA ARG A 146 -0.16 13.22 -29.42
C ARG A 146 0.57 14.28 -28.62
N ASP A 147 0.05 15.50 -28.59
CA ASP A 147 0.74 16.66 -28.03
C ASP A 147 0.88 16.56 -26.50
N HIS A 148 -0.03 15.85 -25.84
CA HIS A 148 0.05 15.58 -24.40
C HIS A 148 1.12 14.54 -24.03
N PHE A 149 1.37 13.53 -24.88
CA PHE A 149 2.28 12.41 -24.57
C PHE A 149 3.57 12.36 -25.40
N LEU A 150 3.79 13.32 -26.32
CA LEU A 150 4.88 13.28 -27.29
C LEU A 150 6.27 13.14 -26.67
N PHE A 151 6.47 13.72 -25.49
CA PHE A 151 7.76 13.70 -24.78
C PHE A 151 7.73 12.86 -23.51
N ASN A 152 6.66 12.07 -23.30
CA ASN A 152 6.59 11.12 -22.20
C ASN A 152 7.04 9.75 -22.70
N PRO A 153 8.03 9.08 -22.05
CA PRO A 153 8.55 7.80 -22.49
C PRO A 153 7.58 6.65 -22.15
N LEU A 154 6.45 6.59 -22.84
CA LEU A 154 5.37 5.62 -22.66
C LEU A 154 5.37 4.64 -23.85
N HIS A 155 5.46 3.35 -23.57
CA HIS A 155 5.56 2.32 -24.63
C HIS A 155 4.32 1.42 -24.71
N ASN A 156 3.47 1.43 -23.70
CA ASN A 156 2.28 0.59 -23.64
C ASN A 156 1.15 1.20 -22.79
N MET A 157 -0.02 0.55 -22.83
CA MET A 157 -1.21 0.98 -22.10
C MET A 157 -1.08 0.91 -20.56
N GLU A 158 -0.19 0.06 -20.04
CA GLU A 158 0.10 0.01 -18.60
C GLU A 158 0.90 1.24 -18.15
N ASP A 159 1.86 1.69 -18.96
CA ASP A 159 2.63 2.91 -18.69
C ASP A 159 1.72 4.14 -18.64
N ILE A 160 0.73 4.22 -19.53
CA ILE A 160 -0.29 5.29 -19.51
C ILE A 160 -1.13 5.23 -18.23
N ALA A 161 -1.58 4.03 -17.84
CA ALA A 161 -2.35 3.85 -16.61
C ALA A 161 -1.54 4.24 -15.36
N HIS A 162 -0.24 3.91 -15.34
CA HIS A 162 0.69 4.34 -14.31
C HIS A 162 0.92 5.85 -14.32
N TYR A 163 1.12 6.45 -15.50
CA TYR A 163 1.25 7.89 -15.65
C TYR A 163 0.03 8.62 -15.07
N TRP A 164 -1.18 8.19 -15.40
CA TRP A 164 -2.40 8.78 -14.83
C TRP A 164 -2.52 8.56 -13.33
N LYS A 165 -2.10 7.40 -12.81
CA LYS A 165 -2.06 7.13 -11.36
C LYS A 165 -1.15 8.14 -10.63
N HIS A 166 0.04 8.38 -11.15
CA HIS A 166 1.05 9.23 -10.50
C HIS A 166 0.85 10.72 -10.77
N SER A 167 0.54 11.12 -12.01
CA SER A 167 0.43 12.52 -12.43
C SER A 167 -0.87 13.18 -11.98
N LEU A 168 -1.96 12.42 -11.82
CA LEU A 168 -3.27 12.96 -11.42
C LEU A 168 -3.60 12.72 -9.94
N MET A 169 -2.66 12.17 -9.15
CA MET A 169 -2.87 11.82 -7.73
C MET A 169 -4.18 11.06 -7.50
N LEU A 170 -4.53 10.17 -8.43
CA LEU A 170 -5.72 9.33 -8.30
C LEU A 170 -5.43 8.28 -7.24
N ASP A 171 -5.96 8.50 -6.04
CA ASP A 171 -5.96 7.54 -4.95
C ASP A 171 -6.88 6.36 -5.35
N ILE A 172 -6.32 5.43 -6.14
CA ILE A 172 -6.92 4.13 -6.41
C ILE A 172 -6.84 3.39 -5.08
N GLY A 173 -7.87 3.61 -4.26
CA GLY A 173 -7.82 3.34 -2.84
C GLY A 173 -7.26 1.96 -2.50
N GLU A 174 -6.10 1.95 -1.86
CA GLU A 174 -5.65 0.82 -1.05
C GLU A 174 -5.36 1.28 0.37
N GLN A 175 -6.26 0.87 1.26
CA GLN A 175 -6.00 0.77 2.68
C GLN A 175 -4.84 -0.20 2.91
N LEU A 176 -3.63 0.31 3.16
CA LEU A 176 -2.66 -0.24 4.12
C LEU A 176 -2.40 -1.78 4.08
N THR A 177 -2.50 -2.42 2.93
CA THR A 177 -2.26 -3.86 2.76
C THR A 177 -1.20 -4.13 1.72
N VAL A 178 0.07 -3.92 2.11
CA VAL A 178 1.27 -4.15 1.27
C VAL A 178 1.30 -3.14 0.11
N PRO A 179 2.37 -2.34 -0.06
CA PRO A 179 2.48 -1.49 -1.24
C PRO A 179 2.24 -2.35 -2.50
N ASP A 180 1.28 -1.92 -3.31
CA ASP A 180 1.09 -2.35 -4.69
C ASP A 180 2.47 -2.44 -5.36
N GLU A 181 2.69 -3.48 -6.16
CA GLU A 181 3.98 -3.88 -6.74
C GLU A 181 4.85 -2.68 -7.11
N PHE A 182 5.87 -2.39 -6.28
CA PHE A 182 6.91 -1.42 -6.66
C PHE A 182 7.47 -1.84 -8.02
N SER A 183 7.45 -0.93 -8.98
CA SER A 183 7.96 -1.20 -10.33
C SER A 183 9.41 -1.70 -10.24
N GLU A 184 9.85 -2.54 -11.19
CA GLU A 184 11.25 -2.97 -11.25
C GLU A 184 12.21 -1.76 -11.30
N LYS A 185 11.76 -0.64 -11.89
CA LYS A 185 12.47 0.64 -11.91
C LYS A 185 12.65 1.21 -10.48
N GLU A 186 11.61 1.19 -9.64
CA GLU A 186 11.65 1.65 -8.25
C GLU A 186 12.48 0.74 -7.33
N ARG A 187 12.47 -0.58 -7.58
CA ARG A 187 13.32 -1.53 -6.86
C ARG A 187 14.81 -1.29 -7.11
N ARG A 188 15.19 -0.88 -8.34
CA ARG A 188 16.57 -0.55 -8.70
C ARG A 188 17.02 0.83 -8.22
N SER A 189 16.11 1.81 -8.13
CA SER A 189 16.42 3.18 -7.69
C SER A 189 16.75 3.30 -6.18
N GLY A 190 16.51 2.25 -5.40
CA GLY A 190 16.77 2.21 -3.96
C GLY A 190 15.75 2.98 -3.11
N VAL A 191 14.72 3.56 -3.74
CA VAL A 191 13.64 4.28 -3.03
C VAL A 191 12.85 3.33 -2.13
N VAL A 192 12.64 2.08 -2.59
CA VAL A 192 11.88 1.05 -1.85
C VAL A 192 12.50 0.74 -0.49
N TRP A 193 13.80 0.46 -0.42
CA TRP A 193 14.42 0.12 0.86
C TRP A 193 14.44 1.32 1.82
N ARG A 194 14.58 2.54 1.30
CA ARG A 194 14.52 3.77 2.10
C ARG A 194 13.12 4.00 2.67
N GLN A 195 12.06 3.79 1.89
CA GLN A 195 10.68 3.84 2.37
C GLN A 195 10.39 2.75 3.42
N LEU A 196 10.89 1.53 3.21
CA LEU A 196 10.76 0.44 4.17
C LEU A 196 11.47 0.75 5.49
N VAL A 197 12.67 1.32 5.45
CA VAL A 197 13.41 1.76 6.65
C VAL A 197 12.68 2.90 7.36
N ALA A 198 12.18 3.89 6.62
CA ALA A 198 11.38 4.98 7.19
C ALA A 198 10.14 4.44 7.90
N GLY A 199 9.40 3.52 7.27
CA GLY A 199 8.23 2.87 7.85
C GLY A 199 8.56 2.03 9.08
N ALA A 200 9.65 1.25 9.04
CA ALA A 200 10.09 0.43 10.16
C ALA A 200 10.49 1.27 11.38
N MET A 201 11.23 2.37 11.15
CA MET A 201 11.63 3.29 12.23
C MET A 201 10.43 4.05 12.80
N ALA A 202 9.53 4.54 11.94
CA ALA A 202 8.28 5.16 12.38
C ALA A 202 7.44 4.21 13.26
N GLY A 203 7.29 2.95 12.83
CA GLY A 203 6.62 1.91 13.60
C GLY A 203 7.31 1.61 14.93
N ALA A 204 8.64 1.54 14.96
CA ALA A 204 9.42 1.27 16.17
C ALA A 204 9.31 2.41 17.21
N VAL A 205 9.45 3.66 16.77
CA VAL A 205 9.34 4.84 17.65
C VAL A 205 7.91 4.99 18.16
N SER A 206 6.90 4.85 17.29
CA SER A 206 5.49 4.89 17.68
C SER A 206 5.12 3.83 18.72
N ARG A 207 5.53 2.56 18.51
CA ARG A 207 5.31 1.48 19.49
C ARG A 207 6.04 1.74 20.80
N THR A 208 7.22 2.35 20.77
CA THR A 208 7.98 2.68 21.99
C THR A 208 7.35 3.82 22.77
N GLY A 209 6.86 4.87 22.08
CA GLY A 209 6.14 5.98 22.71
C GLY A 209 4.82 5.53 23.35
N THR A 210 4.18 4.52 22.76
CA THR A 210 2.88 3.99 23.23
C THR A 210 2.96 2.72 24.07
N ALA A 211 4.18 2.22 24.33
CA ALA A 211 4.42 1.00 25.10
C ALA A 211 3.80 1.02 26.52
N PRO A 212 3.81 2.15 27.28
CA PRO A 212 3.15 2.20 28.59
C PRO A 212 1.64 1.91 28.52
N LEU A 213 0.95 2.43 27.50
CA LEU A 213 -0.48 2.20 27.29
C LEU A 213 -0.76 0.76 26.81
N ASP A 214 0.12 0.20 25.97
CA ASP A 214 0.05 -1.21 25.57
C ASP A 214 0.19 -2.15 26.76
N ARG A 215 1.16 -1.91 27.64
CA ARG A 215 1.35 -2.72 28.84
C ARG A 215 0.18 -2.56 29.80
N LEU A 216 -0.33 -1.33 29.98
CA LEU A 216 -1.51 -1.07 30.80
C LEU A 216 -2.73 -1.83 30.27
N LYS A 217 -2.99 -1.78 28.96
CA LYS A 217 -4.06 -2.55 28.31
C LYS A 217 -3.99 -4.04 28.69
N VAL A 218 -2.83 -4.67 28.49
CA VAL A 218 -2.66 -6.12 28.75
C VAL A 218 -2.86 -6.45 30.23
N ILE A 219 -2.39 -5.59 31.14
CA ILE A 219 -2.60 -5.79 32.59
C ILE A 219 -4.07 -5.68 32.97
N LEU A 220 -4.80 -4.68 32.46
CA LEU A 220 -6.23 -4.52 32.75
C LEU A 220 -7.06 -5.66 32.16
N GLN A 221 -6.68 -6.15 30.98
CA GLN A 221 -7.32 -7.30 30.32
C GLN A 221 -7.22 -8.58 31.17
N VAL A 222 -6.10 -8.79 31.87
CA VAL A 222 -5.83 -10.03 32.61
C VAL A 222 -6.16 -9.93 34.10
N ARG A 223 -5.74 -8.85 34.77
CA ARG A 223 -5.86 -8.71 36.24
C ARG A 223 -7.15 -8.00 36.69
N GLY A 224 -7.90 -7.39 35.77
CA GLY A 224 -9.21 -6.82 36.10
C GLY A 224 -9.18 -5.55 36.97
N MET A 225 -8.09 -4.79 36.94
CA MET A 225 -7.89 -3.59 37.77
C MET A 225 -8.50 -2.33 37.14
N SER A 226 -8.51 -1.20 37.87
CA SER A 226 -8.82 0.13 37.33
C SER A 226 -7.61 0.73 36.59
N LEU A 227 -7.84 1.71 35.72
CA LEU A 227 -6.78 2.40 34.95
C LEU A 227 -5.65 2.92 35.84
N PHE A 228 -6.01 3.73 36.86
CA PHE A 228 -5.06 4.32 37.78
C PHE A 228 -4.40 3.27 38.67
N GLY A 229 -5.15 2.26 39.13
CA GLY A 229 -4.62 1.15 39.91
C GLY A 229 -3.60 0.32 39.13
N GLY A 230 -3.85 0.08 37.84
CA GLY A 230 -2.94 -0.61 36.94
C GLY A 230 -1.64 0.17 36.73
N LEU A 231 -1.73 1.47 36.43
CA LEU A 231 -0.54 2.32 36.24
C LEU A 231 0.27 2.44 37.53
N ARG A 232 -0.38 2.70 38.67
CA ARG A 232 0.27 2.76 39.98
C ARG A 232 0.94 1.43 40.33
N GLY A 233 0.26 0.31 40.09
CA GLY A 233 0.82 -1.03 40.30
C GLY A 233 2.04 -1.31 39.43
N MET A 234 2.04 -0.89 38.16
CA MET A 234 3.20 -1.01 37.28
C MET A 234 4.41 -0.27 37.84
N VAL A 235 4.23 0.99 38.24
CA VAL A 235 5.30 1.83 38.78
C VAL A 235 5.80 1.31 40.13
N GLN A 236 4.91 0.85 41.00
CA GLN A 236 5.29 0.28 42.31
C GLN A 236 6.05 -1.04 42.19
N GLU A 237 5.72 -1.89 41.21
CA GLU A 237 6.35 -3.21 41.06
C GLU A 237 7.79 -3.16 40.53
N GLY A 238 8.13 -2.17 39.70
CA GLY A 238 9.44 -2.14 39.02
C GLY A 238 9.91 -0.77 38.55
N GLY A 239 9.38 0.30 39.13
CA GLY A 239 9.69 1.69 38.77
C GLY A 239 9.21 2.09 37.37
N LEU A 240 9.68 3.25 36.91
CA LEU A 240 9.32 3.83 35.61
C LEU A 240 9.79 2.97 34.43
N ARG A 241 10.96 2.33 34.52
CA ARG A 241 11.45 1.43 33.46
C ARG A 241 10.55 0.23 33.23
N SER A 242 9.74 -0.16 34.22
CA SER A 242 8.82 -1.28 34.05
C SER A 242 7.77 -1.00 32.98
N LEU A 243 7.38 0.26 32.75
CA LEU A 243 6.32 0.63 31.80
C LEU A 243 6.59 0.09 30.38
N TRP A 244 7.86 -0.10 30.01
CA TRP A 244 8.30 -0.62 28.70
C TRP A 244 8.58 -2.13 28.68
N ARG A 245 8.22 -2.90 29.72
CA ARG A 245 8.37 -4.36 29.69
C ARG A 245 7.58 -4.98 28.54
N GLY A 246 8.25 -5.81 27.75
CA GLY A 246 7.69 -6.40 26.53
C GLY A 246 7.83 -5.54 25.28
N ASN A 247 8.30 -4.27 25.38
CA ASN A 247 8.46 -3.43 24.19
C ASN A 247 9.54 -3.97 23.23
N GLY A 248 10.63 -4.54 23.75
CA GLY A 248 11.72 -5.07 22.90
C GLY A 248 11.22 -6.12 21.89
N ILE A 249 10.43 -7.10 22.34
CA ILE A 249 9.83 -8.10 21.44
C ILE A 249 8.75 -7.47 20.54
N ASN A 250 8.03 -6.46 21.02
CA ASN A 250 7.02 -5.74 20.24
C ASN A 250 7.62 -4.96 19.05
N VAL A 251 8.85 -4.45 19.19
CA VAL A 251 9.62 -3.82 18.11
C VAL A 251 10.30 -4.88 17.25
N LEU A 252 10.97 -5.86 17.86
CA LEU A 252 11.69 -6.93 17.15
C LEU A 252 10.80 -7.70 16.18
N LYS A 253 9.54 -7.95 16.54
CA LYS A 253 8.62 -8.72 15.68
C LYS A 253 8.21 -8.01 14.39
N ILE A 254 8.37 -6.68 14.28
CA ILE A 254 7.94 -5.90 13.09
C ILE A 254 8.58 -6.44 11.83
N ALA A 255 9.91 -6.53 11.81
CA ALA A 255 10.65 -6.89 10.60
C ALA A 255 10.38 -8.35 10.15
N PRO A 256 10.43 -9.36 11.04
CA PRO A 256 10.05 -10.73 10.68
C PRO A 256 8.60 -10.86 10.22
N GLU A 257 7.66 -10.18 10.87
CA GLU A 257 6.24 -10.20 10.52
C GLU A 257 6.01 -9.67 9.10
N SER A 258 6.59 -8.51 8.78
CA SER A 258 6.52 -7.92 7.43
C SER A 258 7.22 -8.79 6.39
N ALA A 259 8.41 -9.33 6.69
CA ALA A 259 9.17 -10.15 5.76
C ALA A 259 8.44 -11.46 5.41
N ILE A 260 7.90 -12.16 6.40
CA ILE A 260 7.16 -13.41 6.19
C ILE A 260 5.86 -13.13 5.44
N LYS A 261 5.14 -12.06 5.77
CA LYS A 261 3.92 -11.67 5.06
C LYS A 261 4.20 -11.41 3.58
N PHE A 262 5.27 -10.67 3.28
CA PHE A 262 5.66 -10.38 1.90
C PHE A 262 6.09 -11.66 1.16
N MET A 263 6.95 -12.48 1.76
CA MET A 263 7.40 -13.75 1.18
C MET A 263 6.23 -14.71 0.91
N ALA A 264 5.29 -14.83 1.85
CA ALA A 264 4.11 -15.65 1.68
C ALA A 264 3.20 -15.10 0.57
N TYR A 265 3.03 -13.77 0.49
CA TYR A 265 2.25 -13.12 -0.55
C TYR A 265 2.82 -13.40 -1.94
N GLU A 266 4.13 -13.20 -2.14
CA GLU A 266 4.79 -13.50 -3.43
C GLU A 266 4.66 -14.97 -3.83
N GLN A 267 4.85 -15.91 -2.90
CA GLN A 267 4.70 -17.34 -3.20
C GLN A 267 3.25 -17.73 -3.55
N ILE A 268 2.27 -17.18 -2.82
CA ILE A 268 0.86 -17.47 -3.08
C ILE A 268 0.42 -16.83 -4.41
N LYS A 269 0.89 -15.60 -4.71
CA LYS A 269 0.69 -14.98 -6.02
C LYS A 269 1.27 -15.84 -7.13
N TRP A 270 2.51 -16.32 -6.99
CA TRP A 270 3.14 -17.20 -7.98
C TRP A 270 2.33 -18.49 -8.18
N LEU A 271 1.83 -19.09 -7.09
CA LEU A 271 0.98 -20.28 -7.15
C LEU A 271 -0.35 -20.02 -7.87
N ILE A 272 -0.97 -18.85 -7.66
CA ILE A 272 -2.24 -18.46 -8.30
C ILE A 272 -2.02 -18.11 -9.78
N ARG A 273 -0.92 -17.41 -10.12
CA ARG A 273 -0.58 -17.02 -11.51
C ARG A 273 -0.19 -18.24 -12.38
N GLY A 274 0.44 -19.26 -11.81
CA GLY A 274 0.97 -20.40 -12.57
C GLY A 274 2.02 -19.98 -13.62
N SER A 275 2.11 -20.69 -14.75
CA SER A 275 3.05 -20.37 -15.86
C SER A 275 2.63 -19.20 -16.77
N LYS A 276 1.63 -18.39 -16.39
CA LYS A 276 1.23 -17.22 -17.19
C LYS A 276 2.04 -16.00 -16.75
N GLU A 277 3.12 -15.72 -17.46
CA GLU A 277 3.88 -14.46 -17.32
C GLU A 277 3.02 -13.27 -17.79
N GLY A 278 3.03 -12.17 -17.02
CA GLY A 278 2.49 -10.86 -17.44
C GLY A 278 1.04 -10.53 -17.04
N GLY A 279 0.30 -11.39 -16.33
CA GLY A 279 -1.09 -11.08 -15.92
C GLY A 279 -1.19 -10.38 -14.55
N SER A 280 -1.80 -9.18 -14.49
CA SER A 280 -2.21 -8.57 -13.23
C SER A 280 -3.28 -9.43 -12.53
N LEU A 281 -3.20 -9.58 -11.21
CA LEU A 281 -4.15 -10.41 -10.46
C LEU A 281 -5.52 -9.72 -10.39
N ARG A 282 -6.60 -10.50 -10.52
CA ARG A 282 -7.95 -9.98 -10.27
C ARG A 282 -8.05 -9.55 -8.80
N VAL A 283 -8.94 -8.60 -8.50
CA VAL A 283 -9.19 -8.11 -7.12
C VAL A 283 -9.45 -9.26 -6.14
N GLN A 284 -10.24 -10.26 -6.54
CA GLN A 284 -10.53 -11.43 -5.72
C GLN A 284 -9.29 -12.30 -5.46
N GLU A 285 -8.43 -12.47 -6.46
CA GLU A 285 -7.19 -13.23 -6.34
C GLU A 285 -6.18 -12.51 -5.44
N ARG A 286 -6.06 -11.18 -5.57
CA ARG A 286 -5.27 -10.35 -4.65
C ARG A 286 -5.78 -10.46 -3.21
N PHE A 287 -7.09 -10.43 -3.02
CA PHE A 287 -7.72 -10.58 -1.71
C PHE A 287 -7.44 -11.96 -1.09
N ILE A 288 -7.58 -13.03 -1.87
CA ILE A 288 -7.27 -14.40 -1.43
C ILE A 288 -5.77 -14.52 -1.11
N ALA A 289 -4.90 -14.03 -1.98
CA ALA A 289 -3.46 -14.04 -1.78
C ALA A 289 -3.06 -13.27 -0.51
N GLY A 290 -3.60 -12.07 -0.33
CA GLY A 290 -3.36 -11.23 0.85
C GLY A 290 -3.86 -11.88 2.15
N SER A 291 -5.06 -12.46 2.12
CA SER A 291 -5.66 -13.15 3.27
C SER A 291 -4.86 -14.38 3.67
N LEU A 292 -4.46 -15.20 2.70
CA LEU A 292 -3.72 -16.43 2.94
C LEU A 292 -2.27 -16.13 3.36
N ALA A 293 -1.64 -15.10 2.78
CA ALA A 293 -0.34 -14.61 3.22
C ALA A 293 -0.39 -14.07 4.66
N GLY A 294 -1.43 -13.31 5.00
CA GLY A 294 -1.68 -12.83 6.35
C GLY A 294 -1.85 -13.97 7.35
N ALA A 295 -2.63 -15.00 7.01
CA ALA A 295 -2.83 -16.18 7.85
C ALA A 295 -1.52 -16.99 8.05
N THR A 296 -0.74 -17.18 6.99
CA THR A 296 0.58 -17.85 7.06
C THR A 296 1.54 -17.07 7.95
N ALA A 297 1.67 -15.76 7.72
CA ALA A 297 2.53 -14.90 8.54
C ALA A 297 2.09 -14.90 10.01
N GLN A 298 0.79 -14.80 10.27
CA GLN A 298 0.23 -14.86 11.62
C GLN A 298 0.54 -16.19 12.31
N THR A 299 0.50 -17.31 11.59
CA THR A 299 0.81 -18.66 12.12
C THR A 299 2.28 -18.77 12.52
N ILE A 300 3.19 -18.27 11.68
CA ILE A 300 4.64 -18.35 11.93
C ILE A 300 5.06 -17.39 13.05
N ILE A 301 4.47 -16.19 13.11
CA ILE A 301 4.79 -15.18 14.14
C ILE A 301 4.09 -15.43 15.47
N TYR A 302 3.06 -16.28 15.50
CA TYR A 302 2.25 -16.51 16.70
C TYR A 302 3.05 -16.79 18.00
N PRO A 303 4.12 -17.60 18.00
CA PRO A 303 4.96 -17.81 19.18
C PRO A 303 5.51 -16.51 19.79
N MET A 304 5.85 -15.52 18.96
CA MET A 304 6.33 -14.21 19.42
C MET A 304 5.20 -13.39 20.08
N GLU A 305 3.94 -13.55 19.65
CA GLU A 305 2.79 -12.90 20.31
C GLU A 305 2.58 -13.46 21.72
N VAL A 306 2.68 -14.78 21.89
CA VAL A 306 2.60 -15.39 23.23
C VAL A 306 3.73 -14.89 24.12
N LEU A 307 4.97 -14.91 23.62
CA LEU A 307 6.13 -14.40 24.35
C LEU A 307 5.96 -12.92 24.74
N LYS A 308 5.42 -12.10 23.84
CA LYS A 308 5.11 -10.69 24.12
C LYS A 308 4.16 -10.57 25.30
N THR A 309 3.05 -11.28 25.29
CA THR A 309 2.06 -11.22 26.38
C THR A 309 2.69 -11.66 27.71
N ARG A 310 3.50 -12.73 27.72
CA ARG A 310 4.21 -13.22 28.91
C ARG A 310 5.22 -12.22 29.46
N LEU A 311 6.06 -11.66 28.59
CA LEU A 311 7.08 -10.67 28.98
C LEU A 311 6.46 -9.35 29.45
N THR A 312 5.29 -8.99 28.93
CA THR A 312 4.55 -7.77 29.33
C THR A 312 3.98 -7.91 30.74
N LEU A 313 3.46 -9.11 31.08
CA LEU A 313 2.83 -9.43 32.36
C LEU A 313 3.80 -9.92 33.44
N ARG A 314 5.07 -10.17 33.08
CA ARG A 314 6.07 -10.73 33.99
C ARG A 314 6.25 -9.88 35.25
N LYS A 315 6.43 -10.57 36.37
CA LYS A 315 6.89 -9.95 37.61
C LYS A 315 8.38 -9.60 37.53
N THR A 316 8.82 -8.62 38.32
CA THR A 316 10.25 -8.29 38.46
C THR A 316 11.04 -9.55 38.83
N GLY A 317 12.09 -9.87 38.08
CA GLY A 317 12.95 -11.04 38.34
C GLY A 317 12.45 -12.39 37.80
N GLN A 318 11.24 -12.48 37.23
CA GLN A 318 10.69 -13.77 36.75
C GLN A 318 11.43 -14.34 35.53
N TYR A 319 11.87 -13.47 34.61
CA TYR A 319 12.63 -13.84 33.42
C TYR A 319 13.80 -12.86 33.25
N SER A 320 15.00 -13.38 32.96
CA SER A 320 16.17 -12.57 32.64
C SER A 320 16.05 -11.88 31.27
N GLY A 321 15.35 -12.52 30.31
CA GLY A 321 15.15 -11.99 28.97
C GLY A 321 14.14 -12.79 28.14
N MET A 322 14.08 -12.50 26.84
CA MET A 322 13.18 -13.18 25.90
C MET A 322 13.55 -14.65 25.70
N ALA A 323 14.83 -14.96 25.53
CA ALA A 323 15.30 -16.33 25.35
C ALA A 323 15.05 -17.20 26.59
N ASP A 324 15.28 -16.64 27.79
CA ASP A 324 14.96 -17.31 29.05
C ASP A 324 13.45 -17.54 29.22
N CYS A 325 12.62 -16.54 28.88
CA CYS A 325 11.16 -16.73 28.85
C CYS A 325 10.74 -17.85 27.89
N ALA A 326 11.28 -17.89 26.68
CA ALA A 326 11.00 -18.95 25.71
C ALA A 326 11.46 -20.33 26.20
N LYS A 327 12.67 -20.43 26.76
CA LYS A 327 13.22 -21.66 27.35
C LYS A 327 12.34 -22.15 28.48
N GLN A 328 11.93 -21.28 29.40
CA GLN A 328 11.08 -21.66 30.52
C GLN A 328 9.68 -22.11 30.08
N ILE A 329 9.06 -21.44 29.10
CA ILE A 329 7.78 -21.87 28.54
C ILE A 329 7.93 -23.24 27.88
N LEU A 330 8.98 -23.44 27.08
CA LEU A 330 9.22 -24.71 26.40
C LEU A 330 9.43 -25.86 27.40
N CYS A 331 10.26 -25.66 28.42
CA CYS A 331 10.58 -26.70 29.41
C CYS A 331 9.43 -26.96 30.39
N LYS A 332 8.63 -25.96 30.79
CA LYS A 332 7.60 -26.10 31.82
C LYS A 332 6.19 -26.32 31.27
N GLU A 333 5.86 -25.75 30.11
CA GLU A 333 4.50 -25.74 29.55
C GLU A 333 4.40 -26.42 28.17
N GLY A 334 5.53 -26.73 27.53
CA GLY A 334 5.60 -27.41 26.24
C GLY A 334 5.29 -26.54 25.02
N VAL A 335 5.50 -27.11 23.83
CA VAL A 335 5.42 -26.40 22.53
C VAL A 335 4.01 -25.86 22.24
N ARG A 336 2.95 -26.60 22.62
CA ARG A 336 1.56 -26.20 22.37
C ARG A 336 1.20 -24.86 23.02
N THR A 337 1.90 -24.47 24.08
CA THR A 337 1.67 -23.20 24.79
C THR A 337 1.98 -21.98 23.92
N PHE A 338 2.92 -22.09 22.98
CA PHE A 338 3.24 -21.01 22.05
C PHE A 338 2.10 -20.68 21.07
N TYR A 339 1.07 -21.51 20.98
CA TYR A 339 -0.10 -21.31 20.12
C TYR A 339 -1.41 -21.10 20.91
N LYS A 340 -1.32 -20.85 22.22
CA LYS A 340 -2.50 -20.54 23.04
C LYS A 340 -3.17 -19.25 22.59
N GLY A 341 -4.48 -19.31 22.41
CA GLY A 341 -5.29 -18.19 21.92
C GLY A 341 -5.32 -18.09 20.39
N TYR A 342 -4.74 -19.04 19.65
CA TYR A 342 -4.75 -19.00 18.18
C TYR A 342 -6.18 -19.01 17.63
N VAL A 343 -7.02 -19.91 18.12
CA VAL A 343 -8.44 -20.00 17.71
C VAL A 343 -9.22 -18.70 17.91
N PRO A 344 -9.28 -18.09 19.12
CA PRO A 344 -9.98 -16.81 19.30
C PRO A 344 -9.32 -15.67 18.50
N ASN A 345 -8.01 -15.73 18.22
CA ASN A 345 -7.37 -14.78 17.32
C ASN A 345 -7.96 -14.85 15.90
N THR A 346 -7.99 -16.05 15.31
CA THR A 346 -8.45 -16.26 13.94
C THR A 346 -9.95 -15.98 13.81
N LEU A 347 -10.76 -16.42 14.79
CA LEU A 347 -12.18 -16.12 14.84
C LEU A 347 -12.47 -14.62 15.00
N GLY A 348 -11.58 -13.86 15.63
CA GLY A 348 -11.74 -12.41 15.81
C GLY A 348 -11.45 -11.58 14.57
N ILE A 349 -10.63 -12.09 13.63
CA ILE A 349 -10.26 -11.38 12.40
C ILE A 349 -11.47 -11.20 11.48
N ILE A 350 -12.30 -12.24 11.33
CA ILE A 350 -13.47 -12.23 10.43
C ILE A 350 -14.48 -11.12 10.79
N PRO A 351 -15.02 -11.03 12.03
CA PRO A 351 -15.95 -9.98 12.39
C PRO A 351 -15.28 -8.60 12.40
N TYR A 352 -13.99 -8.50 12.74
CA TYR A 352 -13.25 -7.25 12.63
C TYR A 352 -13.27 -6.72 11.19
N ALA A 353 -12.79 -7.53 10.24
CA ALA A 353 -12.67 -7.12 8.85
C ALA A 353 -14.03 -6.90 8.18
N GLY A 354 -15.02 -7.77 8.45
CA GLY A 354 -16.35 -7.64 7.87
C GLY A 354 -17.07 -6.36 8.32
N ILE A 355 -16.98 -6.01 9.61
CA ILE A 355 -17.62 -4.81 10.15
C ILE A 355 -16.85 -3.55 9.75
N ASP A 356 -15.52 -3.58 9.79
CA ASP A 356 -14.68 -2.47 9.34
C ASP A 356 -14.99 -2.13 7.87
N LEU A 357 -15.01 -3.11 6.98
CA LEU A 357 -15.34 -2.89 5.57
C LEU A 357 -16.78 -2.38 5.40
N ALA A 358 -17.77 -3.05 6.01
CA ALA A 358 -19.18 -2.67 5.85
C ALA A 358 -19.46 -1.25 6.37
N VAL A 359 -18.91 -0.89 7.53
CA VAL A 359 -19.10 0.45 8.11
C VAL A 359 -18.34 1.49 7.29
N TYR A 360 -17.12 1.20 6.84
CA TYR A 360 -16.35 2.12 5.99
C TYR A 360 -17.09 2.42 4.69
N GLU A 361 -17.52 1.40 3.96
CA GLU A 361 -18.26 1.56 2.71
C GLU A 361 -19.58 2.29 2.92
N THR A 362 -20.34 1.95 3.97
CA THR A 362 -21.60 2.62 4.29
C THR A 362 -21.39 4.10 4.58
N LEU A 363 -20.41 4.46 5.41
CA LEU A 363 -20.12 5.84 5.77
C LEU A 363 -19.59 6.64 4.57
N LYS A 364 -18.69 6.04 3.79
CA LYS A 364 -18.15 6.66 2.57
C LYS A 364 -19.26 6.93 1.56
N ASN A 365 -20.10 5.94 1.29
CA ASN A 365 -21.21 6.06 0.32
C ASN A 365 -22.27 7.05 0.81
N ALA A 366 -22.59 7.06 2.11
CA ALA A 366 -23.53 8.02 2.69
C ALA A 366 -23.01 9.46 2.64
N TRP A 367 -21.71 9.67 2.83
CA TRP A 367 -21.10 10.99 2.69
C TRP A 367 -21.12 11.47 1.23
N LEU A 368 -20.71 10.60 0.30
CA LEU A 368 -20.74 10.89 -1.14
C LEU A 368 -22.16 11.28 -1.59
N GLN A 369 -23.18 10.50 -1.23
CA GLN A 369 -24.58 10.79 -1.58
C GLN A 369 -25.09 12.14 -1.06
N ARG A 370 -24.51 12.69 0.02
CA ARG A 370 -25.01 13.89 0.70
C ARG A 370 -24.26 15.16 0.31
N TYR A 371 -23.03 15.05 -0.20
CA TYR A 371 -22.15 16.19 -0.52
C TYR A 371 -21.69 16.24 -1.99
N CYS A 372 -22.11 15.30 -2.85
CA CYS A 372 -21.81 15.23 -4.30
C CYS A 372 -22.40 16.37 -5.18
N MET A 373 -22.81 17.52 -4.63
CA MET A 373 -23.23 18.65 -5.47
C MET A 373 -22.05 19.55 -5.89
N ASP A 374 -20.96 19.62 -5.11
CA ASP A 374 -19.84 20.54 -5.40
C ASP A 374 -18.43 19.93 -5.26
N SER A 375 -18.28 18.68 -4.81
CA SER A 375 -16.97 18.00 -4.72
C SER A 375 -17.09 16.48 -4.70
N ALA A 376 -16.48 15.82 -5.69
CA ALA A 376 -16.53 14.38 -5.93
C ALA A 376 -15.52 13.55 -5.11
N ASP A 377 -14.68 14.20 -4.29
CA ASP A 377 -13.65 13.51 -3.51
C ASP A 377 -13.88 13.72 -2.00
N PRO A 378 -14.14 12.66 -1.22
CA PRO A 378 -14.06 12.74 0.23
C PRO A 378 -12.61 13.05 0.58
N GLY A 379 -12.32 14.33 0.82
CA GLY A 379 -10.96 14.76 1.17
C GLY A 379 -10.37 13.90 2.29
N VAL A 380 -9.05 13.82 2.37
CA VAL A 380 -8.29 12.92 3.26
C VAL A 380 -8.84 12.84 4.69
N LEU A 381 -9.32 13.96 5.25
CA LEU A 381 -9.93 14.01 6.58
C LEU A 381 -11.23 13.19 6.70
N VAL A 382 -12.07 13.18 5.68
CA VAL A 382 -13.31 12.40 5.63
C VAL A 382 -12.98 10.92 5.54
N LEU A 383 -12.05 10.52 4.66
CA LEU A 383 -11.59 9.14 4.55
C LEU A 383 -10.96 8.63 5.86
N LEU A 384 -10.13 9.45 6.49
CA LEU A 384 -9.57 9.15 7.81
C LEU A 384 -10.66 9.05 8.89
N GLY A 385 -11.67 9.92 8.84
CA GLY A 385 -12.83 9.87 9.73
C GLY A 385 -13.63 8.57 9.56
N CYS A 386 -14.02 8.24 8.33
CA CYS A 386 -14.72 7.00 7.98
C CYS A 386 -13.92 5.78 8.43
N GLY A 387 -12.61 5.73 8.11
CA GLY A 387 -11.72 4.65 8.51
C GLY A 387 -11.55 4.52 10.03
N THR A 388 -11.47 5.64 10.75
CA THR A 388 -11.34 5.61 12.21
C THR A 388 -12.61 5.08 12.87
N VAL A 389 -13.79 5.51 12.39
CA VAL A 389 -15.08 5.04 12.90
C VAL A 389 -15.28 3.57 12.58
N SER A 390 -15.02 3.16 11.33
CA SER A 390 -15.17 1.77 10.91
C SER A 390 -14.25 0.82 11.68
N SER A 391 -12.98 1.18 11.83
CA SER A 391 -12.01 0.39 12.58
C SER A 391 -12.37 0.33 14.06
N THR A 392 -12.94 1.39 14.62
CA THR A 392 -13.43 1.41 16.00
C THR A 392 -14.61 0.47 16.19
N CYS A 393 -15.58 0.46 15.27
CA CYS A 393 -16.70 -0.47 15.29
C CYS A 393 -16.24 -1.93 15.15
N GLY A 394 -15.32 -2.21 14.22
CA GLY A 394 -14.72 -3.54 14.06
C GLY A 394 -13.97 -3.98 15.33
N GLN A 395 -13.21 -3.08 15.98
CA GLN A 395 -12.55 -3.37 17.24
C GLN A 395 -13.55 -3.68 18.34
N LEU A 396 -14.64 -2.91 18.48
CA LEU A 396 -15.67 -3.15 19.49
C LEU A 396 -16.31 -4.53 19.33
N ALA A 397 -16.70 -4.90 18.11
CA ALA A 397 -17.34 -6.18 17.85
C ALA A 397 -16.41 -7.38 18.09
N SER A 398 -15.13 -7.26 17.72
CA SER A 398 -14.12 -8.32 17.89
C SER A 398 -13.45 -8.31 19.28
N TYR A 399 -13.70 -7.29 20.10
CA TYR A 399 -13.03 -7.10 21.39
C TYR A 399 -13.18 -8.28 22.37
N PRO A 400 -14.35 -8.93 22.52
CA PRO A 400 -14.49 -10.08 23.41
C PRO A 400 -13.52 -11.22 23.07
N LEU A 401 -13.33 -11.52 21.78
CA LEU A 401 -12.39 -12.53 21.31
C LEU A 401 -10.93 -12.07 21.52
N ALA A 402 -10.65 -10.79 21.30
CA ALA A 402 -9.34 -10.22 21.58
C ALA A 402 -8.97 -10.31 23.08
N LEU A 403 -9.92 -10.08 23.99
CA LEU A 403 -9.74 -10.24 25.43
C LEU A 403 -9.47 -11.71 25.80
N ILE A 404 -10.29 -12.63 25.31
CA ILE A 404 -10.14 -14.07 25.58
C ILE A 404 -8.78 -14.56 25.09
N ARG A 405 -8.36 -14.14 23.88
CA ARG A 405 -7.02 -14.41 23.36
C ARG A 405 -5.95 -13.95 24.34
N THR A 406 -5.97 -12.69 24.78
CA THR A 406 -4.95 -12.17 25.71
C THR A 406 -4.92 -12.94 27.03
N ARG A 407 -6.10 -13.28 27.60
CA ARG A 407 -6.15 -14.08 28.84
C ARG A 407 -5.59 -15.49 28.65
N MET A 408 -5.93 -16.17 27.56
CA MET A 408 -5.37 -17.49 27.24
C MET A 408 -3.85 -17.45 27.02
N GLN A 409 -3.33 -16.39 26.38
CA GLN A 409 -1.89 -16.19 26.20
C GLN A 409 -1.17 -15.88 27.53
N ALA A 410 -1.87 -15.28 28.49
CA ALA A 410 -1.33 -14.94 29.80
C ALA A 410 -1.28 -16.11 30.79
N GLN A 411 -2.18 -17.10 30.65
CA GLN A 411 -2.30 -18.26 31.55
C GLN A 411 -1.00 -19.08 31.61
N ALA A 412 -0.28 -19.01 32.74
CA ALA A 412 0.86 -19.88 33.02
C ALA A 412 0.38 -21.21 33.57
N SER A 413 1.10 -22.29 33.30
CA SER A 413 0.92 -23.54 34.04
C SER A 413 1.39 -23.43 35.50
N ALA A 414 1.92 -22.28 35.92
CA ALA A 414 2.33 -22.05 37.30
C ALA A 414 1.11 -21.79 38.18
N ASP A 415 0.98 -22.57 39.25
CA ASP A 415 -0.02 -22.51 40.34
C ASP A 415 -1.20 -23.51 40.27
N GLY A 416 -1.10 -24.59 39.50
CA GLY A 416 -2.07 -25.71 39.60
C GLY A 416 -3.51 -25.37 39.22
N THR A 417 -3.74 -24.17 38.69
CA THR A 417 -5.05 -23.73 38.22
C THR A 417 -5.34 -24.38 36.86
N PRO A 418 -6.52 -24.99 36.68
CA PRO A 418 -6.88 -25.60 35.40
C PRO A 418 -6.91 -24.53 34.31
N GLN A 419 -6.21 -24.80 33.21
CA GLN A 419 -6.20 -23.92 32.05
C GLN A 419 -7.57 -23.92 31.39
N LEU A 420 -8.24 -22.78 31.42
CA LEU A 420 -9.58 -22.65 30.84
C LEU A 420 -9.48 -22.65 29.32
N SER A 421 -10.31 -23.45 28.67
CA SER A 421 -10.54 -23.38 27.22
C SER A 421 -11.14 -22.03 26.83
N MET A 422 -11.20 -21.71 25.53
CA MET A 422 -11.84 -20.47 25.04
C MET A 422 -13.26 -20.30 25.59
N VAL A 423 -14.07 -21.37 25.54
CA VAL A 423 -15.45 -21.38 26.05
C VAL A 423 -15.47 -21.28 27.57
N GLY A 424 -14.55 -21.96 28.26
CA GLY A 424 -14.40 -21.86 29.71
C GLY A 424 -14.07 -20.43 30.16
N GLN A 425 -13.16 -19.76 29.43
CA GLN A 425 -12.77 -18.38 29.71
C GLN A 425 -13.91 -17.39 29.46
N PHE A 426 -14.66 -17.56 28.36
CA PHE A 426 -15.85 -16.75 28.08
C PHE A 426 -16.90 -16.91 29.19
N LYS A 427 -17.26 -18.15 29.53
CA LYS A 427 -18.22 -18.44 30.61
C LYS A 427 -17.76 -17.87 31.95
N HIS A 428 -16.47 -18.04 32.29
CA HIS A 428 -15.90 -17.50 33.52
C HIS A 428 -15.99 -15.97 33.59
N ILE A 429 -15.68 -15.26 32.50
CA ILE A 429 -15.79 -13.78 32.46
C ILE A 429 -17.24 -13.36 32.64
N VAL A 430 -18.16 -13.95 31.88
CA VAL A 430 -19.57 -13.56 31.92
C VAL A 430 -20.19 -13.85 33.29
N SER A 431 -19.83 -14.96 33.94
CA SER A 431 -20.39 -15.31 35.25
C SER A 431 -19.80 -14.52 36.43
N HIS A 432 -18.51 -14.17 36.39
CA HIS A 432 -17.84 -13.49 37.52
C HIS A 432 -17.74 -11.97 37.36
N GLU A 433 -17.62 -11.48 36.12
CA GLU A 433 -17.38 -10.06 35.81
C GLU A 433 -18.54 -9.42 35.02
N GLY A 434 -19.50 -10.23 34.58
CA GLY A 434 -20.59 -9.80 33.70
C GLY A 434 -20.14 -9.52 32.26
N VAL A 435 -21.11 -9.13 31.42
CA VAL A 435 -20.86 -8.74 30.02
C VAL A 435 -19.87 -7.56 29.89
N PRO A 436 -19.89 -6.52 30.76
CA PRO A 436 -18.89 -5.45 30.71
C PRO A 436 -17.45 -5.95 30.91
N GLY A 437 -17.26 -7.08 31.61
CA GLY A 437 -15.96 -7.72 31.78
C GLY A 437 -15.28 -8.07 30.46
N LEU A 438 -16.05 -8.38 29.41
CA LEU A 438 -15.54 -8.68 28.07
C LEU A 438 -14.84 -7.50 27.40
N TYR A 439 -15.05 -6.28 27.88
CA TYR A 439 -14.50 -5.03 27.33
C TYR A 439 -13.38 -4.41 28.18
N ARG A 440 -12.85 -5.15 29.16
CA ARG A 440 -11.75 -4.66 30.00
C ARG A 440 -10.51 -4.31 29.19
N GLY A 441 -9.88 -3.18 29.53
CA GLY A 441 -8.69 -2.69 28.84
C GLY A 441 -8.96 -1.98 27.51
N ILE A 442 -10.22 -1.67 27.19
CA ILE A 442 -10.55 -0.96 25.94
C ILE A 442 -10.16 0.53 26.01
N ALA A 443 -10.21 1.14 27.20
CA ALA A 443 -9.86 2.55 27.37
C ALA A 443 -8.39 2.88 27.01
N PRO A 444 -7.35 2.16 27.51
CA PRO A 444 -5.98 2.40 27.07
C PRO A 444 -5.76 2.09 25.59
N ASN A 445 -6.56 1.17 25.02
CA ASN A 445 -6.50 0.87 23.60
C ASN A 445 -6.89 2.10 22.77
N PHE A 446 -7.99 2.78 23.10
CA PHE A 446 -8.40 4.01 22.42
C PHE A 446 -7.46 5.18 22.70
N LEU A 447 -7.03 5.36 23.96
CA LEU A 447 -6.08 6.41 24.33
C LEU A 447 -4.75 6.30 23.57
N LYS A 448 -4.38 5.08 23.16
CA LYS A 448 -3.15 4.82 22.39
C LYS A 448 -3.27 5.22 20.92
N VAL A 449 -4.45 5.17 20.31
CA VAL A 449 -4.60 5.29 18.84
C VAL A 449 -4.06 6.62 18.33
N ILE A 450 -4.51 7.74 18.91
CA ILE A 450 -4.13 9.09 18.45
C ILE A 450 -2.61 9.33 18.60
N PRO A 451 -1.98 9.06 19.77
CA PRO A 451 -0.53 9.17 19.89
C PRO A 451 0.24 8.25 18.95
N ALA A 452 -0.22 7.01 18.75
CA ALA A 452 0.46 6.06 17.88
C ALA A 452 0.51 6.56 16.42
N VAL A 453 -0.63 7.03 15.90
CA VAL A 453 -0.73 7.56 14.54
C VAL A 453 0.10 8.83 14.40
N SER A 454 -0.03 9.77 15.34
CA SER A 454 0.69 11.05 15.31
C SER A 454 2.21 10.87 15.32
N ILE A 455 2.73 10.03 16.24
CA ILE A 455 4.17 9.76 16.33
C ILE A 455 4.65 9.05 15.07
N SER A 456 3.89 8.08 14.55
CA SER A 456 4.27 7.36 13.33
C SER A 456 4.36 8.30 12.14
N TYR A 457 3.37 9.19 11.96
CA TYR A 457 3.35 10.15 10.86
C TYR A 457 4.54 11.11 10.92
N VAL A 458 4.75 11.75 12.08
CA VAL A 458 5.87 12.69 12.26
C VAL A 458 7.21 12.00 12.00
N VAL A 459 7.43 10.81 12.56
CA VAL A 459 8.70 10.09 12.38
C VAL A 459 8.86 9.64 10.93
N TYR A 460 7.79 9.17 10.28
CA TYR A 460 7.83 8.76 8.88
C TYR A 460 8.24 9.93 7.96
N GLU A 461 7.63 11.10 8.14
CA GLU A 461 7.95 12.31 7.36
C GLU A 461 9.40 12.77 7.59
N HIS A 462 9.87 12.79 8.84
CA HIS A 462 11.27 13.12 9.13
C HIS A 462 12.24 12.10 8.52
N MET A 463 11.89 10.81 8.58
CA MET A 463 12.73 9.75 8.04
C MET A 463 12.77 9.73 6.52
N LYS A 464 11.65 10.02 5.85
CA LYS A 464 11.60 10.20 4.40
C LYS A 464 12.53 11.32 3.96
N LYS A 465 12.46 12.48 4.62
CA LYS A 465 13.37 13.62 4.36
C LYS A 465 14.83 13.24 4.61
N ALA A 466 15.14 12.60 5.74
CA ALA A 466 16.49 12.20 6.09
C ALA A 466 17.09 11.15 5.14
N LEU A 467 16.26 10.26 4.57
CA LEU A 467 16.69 9.24 3.62
C LEU A 467 16.65 9.71 2.16
N GLY A 468 16.28 10.97 1.89
CA GLY A 468 16.17 11.51 0.54
C GLY A 468 15.08 10.83 -0.29
N VAL A 469 13.95 10.50 0.35
CA VAL A 469 12.74 9.98 -0.30
C VAL A 469 11.70 11.09 -0.31
N GLY A 470 11.66 11.85 -1.40
CA GLY A 470 10.83 13.04 -1.53
C GLY A 470 11.67 14.30 -1.42
N SER A 471 12.24 14.68 -2.57
CA SER A 471 12.65 16.04 -2.91
C SER A 471 11.78 16.48 -4.07
#